data_AF-A0A151J919-F1
#
_entry.id   AF-A0A151J919-F1
#
_cell.length_a   1.000
_cell.length_b   1.000
_cell.length_c   1.000
_cell.angle_alpha   90.00
_cell.angle_beta   90.00
_cell.angle_gamma   90.00
#
_symmetry.space_group_name_H-M   'P 1'
#
loop_
_entity.id
_entity.type
_entity.pdbx_description
1 polymer ?
#
loop_
_entity_poly.entity_id
_entity_poly.type
_entity_poly.pdbx_seq_one_letter_code
_entity_poly.pdbx_strand_id
1 'polypeptide(L)'
;MSDGEIRRHGPLLPNTIRCIICGPSNCGKTNALIGLIESPHGVRFENVYNDHVNTDISYENFCTLCHLCWQRKYGFVIIDKDSVLRNGRYRRGFNDFAVV
;
A
#
# COMPACT_ATOMS: atom_id res chain seq x y z
N MET A 1 -30.29 11.92 -10.86
CA MET A 1 -28.97 12.06 -10.21
C MET A 1 -28.58 10.69 -9.72
N SER A 2 -27.55 10.07 -10.31
CA SER A 2 -27.03 8.79 -9.83
C SER A 2 -26.47 8.99 -8.43
N ASP A 3 -26.94 8.22 -7.46
CA ASP A 3 -26.32 8.11 -6.15
C ASP A 3 -24.84 7.75 -6.34
N GLY A 4 -23.98 8.76 -6.23
CA GLY A 4 -22.54 8.55 -6.26
C GLY A 4 -22.17 7.73 -5.04
N GLU A 5 -21.88 6.45 -5.24
CA GLU A 5 -21.42 5.55 -4.19
C GLU A 5 -20.31 6.26 -3.39
N ILE A 6 -20.54 6.50 -2.10
CA ILE A 6 -19.54 7.12 -1.23
C ILE A 6 -18.40 6.12 -1.08
N ARG A 7 -17.37 6.26 -1.92
CA ARG A 7 -16.18 5.41 -1.88
C ARG A 7 -15.33 5.80 -0.67
N ARG A 8 -15.23 4.88 0.29
CA ARG A 8 -14.42 5.05 1.51
C ARG A 8 -12.92 5.07 1.23
N HIS A 9 -12.51 4.44 0.12
CA HIS A 9 -11.12 4.32 -0.29
C HIS A 9 -10.88 5.04 -1.61
N GLY A 10 -9.61 5.40 -1.87
CA GLY A 10 -9.19 5.95 -3.16
C GLY A 10 -9.49 4.97 -4.31
N PRO A 11 -9.55 5.44 -5.57
CA PRO A 11 -10.05 4.68 -6.71
C PRO A 11 -9.30 3.37 -6.99
N LEU A 12 -8.03 3.29 -6.57
CA LEU A 12 -7.16 2.13 -6.73
C LEU A 12 -7.39 1.03 -5.70
N LEU A 13 -7.96 1.34 -4.53
CA LEU A 13 -8.16 0.36 -3.47
C LEU A 13 -9.58 -0.25 -3.55
N PRO A 14 -9.72 -1.57 -3.34
CA PRO A 14 -11.02 -2.23 -3.30
C PRO A 14 -11.84 -1.81 -2.06
N ASN A 15 -13.16 -2.03 -2.08
CA ASN A 15 -14.06 -1.72 -0.95
C ASN A 15 -13.72 -2.44 0.37
N THR A 16 -12.93 -3.52 0.30
CA THR A 16 -12.41 -4.23 1.46
C THR A 16 -10.92 -4.38 1.31
N ILE A 17 -10.16 -3.78 2.22
CA ILE A 17 -8.70 -3.86 2.26
C ILE A 17 -8.30 -4.68 3.48
N ARG A 18 -7.36 -5.61 3.29
CA ARG A 18 -6.69 -6.31 4.40
C ARG A 18 -5.22 -5.93 4.34
N CYS A 19 -4.69 -5.43 5.45
CA CYS A 19 -3.30 -5.05 5.60
C CYS A 19 -2.66 -5.88 6.72
N ILE A 20 -1.40 -6.26 6.53
CA ILE A 20 -0.56 -6.85 7.58
C ILE A 20 0.60 -5.87 7.80
N ILE A 21 0.74 -5.41 9.04
CA ILE A 21 1.87 -4.57 9.48
C ILE A 21 2.70 -5.43 10.42
N CYS A 22 3.91 -5.80 9.99
CA CYS A 22 4.80 -6.70 10.73
C CYS A 22 6.18 -6.06 10.94
N GLY A 23 6.87 -6.48 12.01
CA GLY A 23 8.20 -5.98 12.37
C GLY A 23 8.47 -6.11 13.87
N PRO A 24 9.72 -5.91 14.32
CA PRO A 24 10.12 -6.02 15.74
C PRO A 24 9.33 -5.08 16.67
N SER A 25 9.33 -5.37 17.97
CA SER A 25 8.72 -4.47 18.97
C SER A 25 9.28 -3.04 18.84
N ASN A 26 8.42 -2.05 19.08
CA ASN A 26 8.77 -0.62 19.02
C ASN A 26 9.15 -0.05 17.62
N CYS A 27 8.97 -0.78 16.52
CA CYS A 27 9.25 -0.26 15.17
C CYS A 27 8.15 0.64 14.56
N GLY A 28 7.20 1.13 15.38
CA GLY A 28 6.15 2.05 14.92
C GLY A 28 4.88 1.40 14.34
N LYS A 29 4.71 0.07 14.40
CA LYS A 29 3.50 -0.62 13.88
C LYS A 29 2.19 -0.05 14.42
N THR A 30 2.13 0.18 15.73
CA THR A 30 0.93 0.72 16.39
C THR A 30 0.65 2.14 15.91
N ASN A 31 1.68 2.98 15.78
CA ASN A 31 1.52 4.35 15.27
C ASN A 31 1.03 4.36 13.82
N ALA A 32 1.56 3.47 12.97
CA ALA A 32 1.10 3.31 11.60
C ALA A 32 -0.37 2.86 11.55
N LEU A 33 -0.75 1.87 12.36
CA LEU A 33 -2.13 1.42 12.45
C LEU A 33 -3.07 2.53 12.93
N ILE A 34 -2.68 3.27 13.97
CA ILE A 34 -3.42 4.41 14.51
C ILE A 34 -3.62 5.48 13.42
N GLY A 35 -2.56 5.86 12.69
CA GLY A 35 -2.66 6.83 11.60
C GLY A 35 -3.62 6.39 10.49
N LEU A 36 -3.67 5.09 10.18
CA LEU A 36 -4.60 4.53 9.19
C LEU A 36 -6.07 4.55 9.66
N ILE A 37 -6.35 4.35 10.95
CA ILE A 37 -7.72 4.26 11.49
C ILE A 37 -8.29 5.61 11.97
N GLU A 38 -7.45 6.49 12.52
CA GLU A 38 -7.90 7.76 13.08
C GLU A 38 -8.07 8.83 11.99
N SER A 39 -7.29 8.74 10.91
CA SER A 39 -7.45 9.65 9.79
C SER A 39 -8.69 9.29 8.98
N PRO A 40 -9.62 10.23 8.73
CA PRO A 40 -10.75 10.04 7.82
C PRO A 40 -10.33 9.64 6.40
N HIS A 41 -9.04 9.80 6.09
CA HIS A 41 -8.41 9.55 4.81
C HIS A 41 -7.22 8.59 4.93
N GLY A 42 -6.98 7.95 6.08
CA GLY A 42 -5.77 7.16 6.32
C GLY A 42 -5.59 6.02 5.31
N VAL A 43 -6.69 5.34 4.97
CA VAL A 43 -6.73 4.26 3.98
C VAL A 43 -6.93 4.74 2.53
N ARG A 44 -6.63 6.01 2.24
CA ARG A 44 -6.51 6.48 0.85
C ARG A 44 -5.18 6.08 0.27
N PHE A 45 -5.19 5.67 -1.00
CA PHE A 45 -3.99 5.20 -1.70
C PHE A 45 -2.90 6.28 -1.72
N GLU A 46 -3.30 7.53 -1.86
CA GLU A 46 -2.45 8.71 -1.86
C GLU A 46 -1.71 8.90 -0.54
N ASN A 47 -2.37 8.61 0.59
CA ASN A 47 -1.75 8.74 1.91
C ASN A 47 -0.78 7.59 2.17
N VAL A 48 -1.13 6.36 1.79
CA VAL A 48 -0.20 5.22 1.81
C VAL A 48 1.05 5.53 0.98
N TYR A 49 0.88 6.15 -0.19
CA TYR A 49 2.01 6.58 -1.02
C TYR A 49 2.85 7.65 -0.32
N ASN A 50 2.24 8.73 0.16
CA ASN A 50 2.93 9.84 0.80
C ASN A 50 3.70 9.41 2.06
N ASP A 51 3.13 8.52 2.87
CA ASP A 51 3.70 8.15 4.16
C ASP A 51 4.78 7.06 4.02
N HIS A 52 4.72 6.23 2.98
CA HIS A 52 5.54 5.02 2.90
C HIS A 52 6.34 4.82 1.61
N VAL A 53 6.04 5.55 0.53
CA VAL A 53 6.54 5.24 -0.83
C VAL A 53 7.13 6.45 -1.57
N ASN A 54 6.69 7.68 -1.30
CA ASN A 54 6.99 8.86 -2.13
C ASN A 54 8.47 9.17 -2.37
N THR A 55 9.36 8.75 -1.46
CA THR A 55 10.81 8.92 -1.56
C THR A 55 11.49 7.81 -2.37
N ASP A 56 10.80 6.71 -2.60
CA ASP A 56 11.34 5.50 -3.20
C ASP A 56 11.08 5.46 -4.71
N ILE A 57 9.83 5.65 -5.14
CA ILE A 57 9.37 5.53 -6.53
C ILE A 57 8.26 6.54 -6.83
N SER A 58 8.03 6.86 -8.11
CA SER A 58 6.98 7.80 -8.51
C SER A 58 5.58 7.26 -8.21
N TYR A 59 4.61 8.18 -8.01
CA TYR A 59 3.22 7.82 -7.80
C TYR A 59 2.66 6.95 -8.93
N GLU A 60 3.01 7.27 -10.18
CA GLU A 60 2.58 6.50 -11.36
C GLU A 60 3.15 5.08 -11.38
N ASN A 61 4.44 4.91 -11.04
CA ASN A 61 5.06 3.58 -10.95
C ASN A 61 4.43 2.76 -9.82
N PHE A 62 4.13 3.39 -8.69
CA PHE A 62 3.44 2.74 -7.57
C PHE A 62 2.01 2.32 -7.95
N CYS A 63 1.25 3.20 -8.62
CA CYS A 63 -0.07 2.88 -9.16
C CYS A 63 -0.01 1.66 -10.09
N THR A 64 0.96 1.66 -11.02
CA THR A 64 1.17 0.57 -11.98
C THR A 64 1.49 -0.74 -11.27
N LEU A 65 2.41 -0.72 -10.30
CA LEU A 65 2.75 -1.89 -9.48
C LEU A 65 1.52 -2.48 -8.78
N CYS A 66 0.75 -1.63 -8.08
CA CYS A 66 -0.43 -2.05 -7.36
C CYS A 66 -1.52 -2.59 -8.30
N HIS A 67 -1.78 -1.89 -9.40
CA HIS A 67 -2.75 -2.31 -10.41
C HIS A 67 -2.42 -3.71 -10.94
N LEU A 68 -1.18 -3.93 -11.39
CA LEU A 68 -0.74 -5.22 -11.92
C LEU A 68 -0.82 -6.34 -10.87
N CYS A 69 -0.51 -6.06 -9.60
CA CYS A 69 -0.59 -7.04 -8.54
C CYS A 69 -2.04 -7.44 -8.22
N TRP A 70 -2.93 -6.46 -8.10
CA TRP A 70 -4.32 -6.70 -7.69
C TRP A 70 -5.20 -7.29 -8.80
N GLN A 71 -4.76 -7.27 -10.07
CA GLN A 71 -5.40 -8.05 -11.14
C GLN A 71 -5.23 -9.58 -10.98
N ARG A 72 -4.22 -10.02 -10.21
CA ARG A 72 -3.98 -11.46 -9.98
C ARG A 72 -4.89 -11.96 -8.86
N LYS A 73 -5.44 -13.18 -9.01
CA LYS A 73 -6.22 -13.83 -7.96
C LYS A 73 -5.37 -13.99 -6.69
N TYR A 74 -5.84 -13.43 -5.57
CA TYR A 74 -5.11 -13.36 -4.30
C TYR A 74 -3.78 -12.58 -4.38
N GLY A 75 -3.62 -11.70 -5.36
CA GLY A 75 -2.44 -10.87 -5.51
C GLY A 75 -2.38 -9.75 -4.46
N PHE A 76 -1.18 -9.47 -3.96
CA PHE A 76 -0.92 -8.41 -3.00
C PHE A 76 0.48 -7.83 -3.22
N VAL A 77 0.70 -6.64 -2.66
CA VAL A 77 2.00 -5.96 -2.69
C VAL A 77 2.64 -6.06 -1.31
N ILE A 78 3.94 -6.35 -1.26
CA ILE A 78 4.76 -6.20 -0.05
C ILE A 78 5.60 -4.93 -0.19
N ILE A 79 5.60 -4.12 0.87
CA ILE A 79 6.52 -2.99 1.06
C ILE A 79 7.41 -3.33 2.25
N ASP A 80 8.59 -3.87 1.97
CA ASP A 80 9.60 -4.27 2.94
C ASP A 80 10.58 -3.10 3.16
N LYS A 81 10.31 -2.29 4.19
CA LYS A 81 11.11 -1.09 4.48
C LYS A 81 12.51 -1.40 5.04
N ASP A 82 12.75 -2.64 5.47
CA ASP A 82 14.06 -3.09 5.95
C ASP A 82 14.99 -3.48 4.79
N SER A 83 14.41 -3.84 3.64
CA SER A 83 15.15 -4.11 2.41
C SER A 83 15.59 -2.82 1.69
N VAL A 84 16.70 -2.93 0.96
CA VAL A 84 17.20 -1.84 0.10
C VAL A 84 16.29 -1.66 -1.12
N LEU A 85 16.17 -0.43 -1.61
CA LEU A 85 15.25 -0.07 -2.69
C LEU A 85 15.40 -0.96 -3.93
N ARG A 86 16.64 -1.15 -4.40
CA ARG A 86 16.96 -1.92 -5.61
C ARG A 86 16.99 -3.44 -5.41
N ASN A 87 16.73 -3.93 -4.20
CA ASN A 87 16.79 -5.36 -3.90
C ASN A 87 15.88 -5.69 -2.71
N GLY A 88 14.62 -5.99 -2.99
CA GLY A 88 13.72 -6.62 -2.02
C GLY A 88 12.63 -5.75 -1.42
N ARG A 89 12.73 -4.42 -1.54
CA ARG A 89 11.77 -3.48 -0.93
C ARG A 89 10.35 -3.65 -1.45
N TYR A 90 10.17 -3.82 -2.76
CA TYR A 90 8.85 -4.01 -3.36
C TYR A 90 8.71 -5.42 -3.91
N ARG A 91 7.62 -6.11 -3.56
CA ARG A 91 7.35 -7.47 -4.05
C ARG A 91 5.89 -7.64 -4.47
N ARG A 92 5.70 -8.48 -5.48
CA ARG A 92 4.41 -8.93 -6.01
C ARG A 92 4.12 -10.31 -5.41
N GLY A 93 3.35 -10.34 -4.33
CA GLY A 93 3.28 -11.52 -3.46
C GLY A 93 4.61 -11.77 -2.73
N PHE A 94 4.91 -13.02 -2.41
CA PHE A 94 6.09 -13.36 -1.58
C PHE A 94 7.41 -13.45 -2.34
N ASN A 95 7.39 -13.97 -3.57
CA ASN A 95 8.59 -14.49 -4.24
C ASN A 95 9.05 -13.66 -5.44
N ASP A 96 8.26 -12.68 -5.88
CA ASP A 96 8.50 -11.95 -7.13
C ASP A 96 8.84 -10.50 -6.81
N PHE A 97 10.10 -10.11 -7.05
CA PHE A 97 10.57 -8.75 -6.81
C PHE A 97 9.99 -7.80 -7.86
N ALA A 98 9.39 -6.71 -7.40
CA ALA A 98 9.07 -5.61 -8.29
C ALA A 98 10.36 -4.83 -8.54
N VAL A 99 10.97 -5.04 -9.70
CA VAL A 99 12.03 -4.15 -10.18
C VAL A 99 11.37 -2.82 -10.51
N VAL A 100 11.75 -1.77 -9.78
CA VAL A 100 11.27 -0.40 -9.99
C VAL A 100 12.42 0.49 -10.43
#